data_AF-A0A838GFU1-F1
#
_entry.id   AF-A0A838GFU1-F1
#
_cell.length_a   1.000
_cell.length_b   1.000
_cell.length_c   1.000
_cell.angle_alpha   90.00
_cell.angle_beta   90.00
_cell.angle_gamma   90.00
#
_symmetry.space_group_name_H-M   'P 1'
#
loop_
_entity.id
_entity.type
_entity.pdbx_description
1 polymer ?
#
loop_
_entity_poly.entity_id
_entity_poly.type
_entity_poly.pdbx_seq_one_letter_code
_entity_poly.pdbx_strand_id
1 'polypeptide(L)'
;EVRYRGTVLPSVSYKVTDAGVARTFQNIRLFQHMTALENVQVGSHTRTKSGLGSAIARTSNFKREEKGSVDKARELLQFVGLTRAGGTLARNLPYGDQRRLEIARALASDPGLLLLDEPTAGMNERETTDARDLVFAIRDRGLAVVVIEHDMRFIFSLCSRVAVLVQGQKLVEGSPVEVQRDERVVAAYLGEPTDADESDEEVLEVLAAEERARTAEPTPDHDREATP
;
A
#
# COMPACT_ATOMS: atom_id res chain seq x y z
N GLU A 1 -18.40 7.26 14.35
CA GLU A 1 -17.29 6.63 15.11
C GLU A 1 -16.52 5.69 14.20
N VAL A 2 -15.22 5.48 14.43
CA VAL A 2 -14.39 4.53 13.66
C VAL A 2 -13.95 3.40 14.58
N ARG A 3 -14.10 2.15 14.15
CA ARG A 3 -13.77 0.96 14.94
C ARG A 3 -12.76 0.07 14.22
N TYR A 4 -11.86 -0.53 14.99
CA TYR A 4 -10.94 -1.57 14.52
C TYR A 4 -10.99 -2.76 15.48
N ARG A 5 -11.29 -3.97 14.97
CA ARG A 5 -11.48 -5.20 15.75
C ARG A 5 -12.44 -5.02 16.95
N GLY A 6 -13.53 -4.28 16.73
CA GLY A 6 -14.56 -4.00 17.75
C GLY A 6 -14.25 -2.80 18.67
N THR A 7 -13.00 -2.35 18.73
CA THR A 7 -12.56 -1.24 19.59
C THR A 7 -12.71 0.10 18.87
N VAL A 8 -13.29 1.11 19.54
CA VAL A 8 -13.33 2.48 19.01
C VAL A 8 -11.92 3.04 18.96
N LEU A 9 -11.51 3.52 17.79
CA LEU A 9 -10.19 4.12 17.64
C LEU A 9 -10.16 5.50 18.32
N PRO A 10 -9.09 5.82 19.07
CA PRO A 10 -8.90 7.15 19.64
C PRO A 10 -8.56 8.16 18.53
N SER A 11 -8.80 9.45 18.78
CA SER A 11 -8.45 10.53 17.84
C SER A 11 -6.95 10.84 17.78
N VAL A 12 -6.16 10.29 18.70
CA VAL A 12 -4.73 10.60 18.86
C VAL A 12 -3.88 9.57 18.12
N SER A 13 -3.08 10.02 17.16
CA SER A 13 -2.40 9.16 16.17
C SER A 13 -1.52 8.06 16.77
N TYR A 14 -0.73 8.32 17.82
CA TYR A 14 0.13 7.28 18.40
C TYR A 14 -0.68 6.14 19.04
N LYS A 15 -1.84 6.47 19.63
CA LYS A 15 -2.75 5.46 20.20
C LYS A 15 -3.45 4.64 19.12
N VAL A 16 -3.60 5.18 17.91
CA VAL A 16 -4.09 4.44 16.75
C VAL A 16 -3.05 3.42 16.29
N THR A 17 -1.77 3.80 16.27
CA THR A 17 -0.65 2.86 16.03
C THR A 17 -0.61 1.76 17.07
N ASP A 18 -0.76 2.09 18.36
CA ASP A 18 -0.81 1.09 19.44
C ASP A 18 -2.01 0.14 19.31
N ALA A 19 -3.12 0.61 18.76
CA ALA A 19 -4.29 -0.22 18.44
C ALA A 19 -4.06 -1.16 17.25
N GLY A 20 -2.91 -1.07 16.56
CA GLY A 20 -2.52 -1.95 15.47
C GLY A 20 -2.85 -1.42 14.07
N VAL A 21 -2.99 -0.10 13.92
CA VAL A 21 -3.20 0.57 12.62
C VAL A 21 -2.03 1.48 12.31
N ALA A 22 -1.30 1.21 11.23
CA ALA A 22 -0.20 2.06 10.77
C ALA A 22 -0.62 2.87 9.53
N ARG A 23 -0.07 4.07 9.36
CA ARG A 23 -0.24 4.88 8.14
C ARG A 23 1.11 5.30 7.56
N THR A 24 1.19 5.39 6.25
CA THR A 24 2.18 6.23 5.57
C THR A 24 1.61 7.63 5.33
N PHE A 25 2.40 8.53 4.75
CA PHE A 25 1.98 9.89 4.45
C PHE A 25 2.31 10.20 3.00
N GLN A 26 1.46 11.00 2.33
CA GLN A 26 1.73 11.51 0.99
C GLN A 26 3.16 12.07 0.86
N ASN A 27 3.56 12.95 1.79
CA ASN A 27 4.95 13.38 1.94
C ASN A 27 5.73 12.40 2.84
N ILE A 28 6.80 11.82 2.30
CA ILE A 28 7.66 10.86 3.01
C ILE A 28 8.17 11.47 4.31
N ARG A 29 7.81 10.86 5.46
CA ARG A 29 8.22 11.36 6.79
C ARG A 29 9.34 10.53 7.39
N LEU A 30 10.50 10.40 6.75
CA LEU A 30 11.64 9.66 7.29
C LEU A 30 12.54 10.52 8.19
N PHE A 31 13.26 9.87 9.10
CA PHE A 31 14.37 10.48 9.82
C PHE A 31 15.57 10.58 8.88
N GLN A 32 15.70 11.72 8.22
CA GLN A 32 16.62 11.93 7.09
C GLN A 32 18.11 11.76 7.43
N HIS A 33 18.47 11.95 8.70
CA HIS A 33 19.84 11.80 9.22
C HIS A 33 20.10 10.47 9.92
N MET A 34 19.13 9.55 9.87
CA MET A 34 19.28 8.17 10.30
C MET A 34 19.45 7.25 9.10
N THR A 35 20.14 6.14 9.31
CA THR A 35 20.24 5.05 8.35
C THR A 35 18.89 4.38 8.10
N ALA A 36 18.77 3.62 7.01
CA ALA A 36 17.58 2.84 6.72
C ALA A 36 17.26 1.85 7.85
N LEU A 37 18.27 1.19 8.40
CA LEU A 37 18.10 0.27 9.54
C LEU A 37 17.53 0.99 10.76
N GLU A 38 18.12 2.12 11.14
CA GLU A 38 17.67 2.92 12.29
C GLU A 38 16.24 3.43 12.10
N ASN A 39 15.87 3.86 10.90
CA ASN A 39 14.50 4.29 10.58
C ASN A 39 13.49 3.18 10.86
N VAL A 40 13.77 1.94 10.46
CA VAL A 40 12.88 0.79 10.69
C VAL A 40 12.84 0.42 12.18
N GLN A 41 13.97 0.48 12.89
CA GLN A 41 14.01 0.21 14.32
C GLN A 41 13.14 1.17 15.14
N VAL A 42 13.10 2.46 14.79
CA VAL A 42 12.22 3.43 15.44
C VAL A 42 10.75 3.01 15.36
N GLY A 43 10.33 2.42 14.24
CA GLY A 43 8.96 1.92 14.07
C GLY A 43 8.60 0.76 15.00
N SER A 44 9.58 0.00 15.49
CA SER A 44 9.36 -1.10 16.45
C SER A 44 9.17 -0.61 17.89
N HIS A 45 9.48 0.67 18.18
CA HIS A 45 9.53 1.17 19.56
C HIS A 45 8.15 1.19 20.24
N THR A 46 7.06 1.32 19.48
CA THR A 46 5.68 1.22 20.02
C THR A 46 5.38 -0.15 20.63
N ARG A 47 6.14 -1.20 20.28
CA ARG A 47 5.96 -2.57 20.82
C ARG A 47 7.04 -3.02 21.79
N THR A 48 8.08 -2.21 22.01
CA THR A 48 9.10 -2.55 23.00
C THR A 48 8.56 -2.31 24.41
N LYS A 49 8.60 -3.36 25.24
CA LYS A 49 8.14 -3.33 26.64
C LYS A 49 9.19 -2.81 27.62
N SER A 50 10.40 -2.51 27.14
CA SER A 50 11.47 -1.92 27.94
C SER A 50 11.15 -0.46 28.28
N GLY A 51 10.70 -0.21 29.50
CA GLY A 51 10.61 1.14 30.04
C GLY A 51 11.99 1.78 30.21
N LEU A 52 12.03 3.11 30.39
CA LEU A 52 13.26 3.89 30.57
C LEU A 52 14.25 3.30 31.62
N GLY A 53 13.73 2.62 32.65
CA GLY A 53 14.55 1.98 33.68
C GLY A 53 15.37 0.77 33.21
N SER A 54 14.85 -0.06 32.28
CA SER A 54 15.61 -1.22 31.76
C SER A 54 16.71 -0.80 30.79
N ALA A 55 16.51 0.32 30.07
CA ALA A 55 17.50 0.94 29.19
C ALA A 55 18.71 1.48 29.97
N ILE A 56 18.47 2.09 31.13
CA ILE A 56 19.54 2.59 32.01
C ILE A 56 20.32 1.43 32.64
N ALA A 57 19.63 0.37 33.08
CA ALA A 57 20.25 -0.77 33.74
C ALA A 57 20.99 -1.75 32.79
N ARG A 58 20.90 -1.56 31.45
CA ARG A 58 21.54 -2.39 30.40
C ARG A 58 21.47 -3.90 30.68
N THR A 59 20.32 -4.34 31.18
CA THR A 59 20.11 -5.73 31.59
C THR A 59 20.25 -6.69 30.39
N SER A 60 20.50 -7.97 30.66
CA SER A 60 20.59 -9.00 29.61
C SER A 60 19.31 -9.10 28.77
N ASN A 61 18.15 -8.75 29.35
CA ASN A 61 16.88 -8.67 28.63
C ASN A 61 16.85 -7.52 27.61
N PHE A 62 17.37 -6.33 27.98
CA PHE A 62 17.49 -5.19 27.07
C PHE A 62 18.37 -5.52 25.85
N LYS A 63 19.51 -6.19 26.06
CA LYS A 63 20.39 -6.62 24.95
C LYS A 63 19.71 -7.63 24.01
N ARG A 64 18.85 -8.52 24.54
CA ARG A 64 18.06 -9.46 23.71
C ARG A 64 16.99 -8.74 22.91
N GLU A 65 16.27 -7.81 23.52
CA GLU A 65 15.27 -6.98 22.83
C GLU A 65 15.89 -6.10 21.75
N GLU A 66 17.05 -5.49 22.04
CA GLU A 66 17.82 -4.71 21.07
C GLU A 66 18.24 -5.56 19.86
N LYS A 67 18.80 -6.75 20.12
CA LYS A 67 19.16 -7.68 19.04
C LYS A 67 17.94 -8.11 18.22
N GLY A 68 16.84 -8.46 18.87
CA GLY A 68 15.60 -8.82 18.19
C GLY A 68 15.03 -7.68 17.34
N SER A 69 15.15 -6.43 17.81
CA SER A 69 14.75 -5.24 17.05
C SER A 69 15.61 -5.06 15.78
N VAL A 70 16.93 -5.23 15.90
CA VAL A 70 17.84 -5.17 14.75
C VAL A 70 17.53 -6.25 13.72
N ASP A 71 17.35 -7.50 14.17
CA ASP A 71 17.10 -8.64 13.28
C ASP A 71 15.76 -8.47 12.54
N LYS A 72 14.69 -8.09 13.25
CA LYS A 72 13.40 -7.73 12.64
C LYS A 72 13.53 -6.58 11.63
N ALA A 73 14.30 -5.55 11.96
CA ALA A 73 14.50 -4.42 11.05
C ALA A 73 15.20 -4.84 9.75
N ARG A 74 16.18 -5.76 9.82
CA ARG A 74 16.82 -6.34 8.65
C ARG A 74 15.87 -7.18 7.81
N GLU A 75 15.06 -8.01 8.45
CA GLU A 75 14.04 -8.81 7.76
C GLU A 75 13.02 -7.93 7.02
N LEU A 76 12.60 -6.82 7.63
CA LEU A 76 11.70 -5.86 7.00
C LEU A 76 12.36 -5.11 5.85
N LEU A 77 13.62 -4.68 6.00
CA LEU A 77 14.38 -4.09 4.90
C LEU A 77 14.52 -5.08 3.74
N GLN A 78 14.82 -6.35 4.02
CA GLN A 78 14.88 -7.38 3.00
C GLN A 78 13.53 -7.56 2.31
N PHE A 79 12.45 -7.62 3.09
CA PHE A 79 11.09 -7.79 2.57
C PHE A 79 10.68 -6.67 1.62
N VAL A 80 11.01 -5.42 1.93
CA VAL A 80 10.71 -4.29 1.03
C VAL A 80 11.75 -4.10 -0.08
N GLY A 81 12.71 -5.03 -0.24
CA GLY A 81 13.72 -4.96 -1.31
C GLY A 81 14.95 -4.09 -1.01
N LEU A 82 15.11 -3.61 0.22
CA LEU A 82 16.18 -2.70 0.68
C LEU A 82 17.34 -3.42 1.41
N THR A 83 17.57 -4.70 1.14
CA THR A 83 18.55 -5.56 1.84
C THR A 83 19.94 -4.91 1.98
N ARG A 84 20.44 -4.24 0.92
CA ARG A 84 21.79 -3.65 0.90
C ARG A 84 21.85 -2.20 1.40
N ALA A 85 20.69 -1.60 1.66
CA ALA A 85 20.58 -0.18 2.00
C ALA A 85 20.61 0.09 3.51
N GLY A 86 20.72 -0.94 4.35
CA GLY A 86 20.62 -0.82 5.81
C GLY A 86 21.54 0.24 6.45
N GLY A 87 22.76 0.40 5.93
CA GLY A 87 23.71 1.41 6.40
C GLY A 87 23.63 2.77 5.69
N THR A 88 22.76 2.91 4.71
CA THR A 88 22.60 4.14 3.92
C THR A 88 21.69 5.11 4.67
N LEU A 89 22.07 6.39 4.74
CA LEU A 89 21.20 7.46 5.26
C LEU A 89 19.92 7.58 4.43
N ALA A 90 18.78 7.75 5.08
CA ALA A 90 17.47 7.85 4.42
C ALA A 90 17.45 8.93 3.32
N ARG A 91 18.07 10.10 3.56
CA ARG A 91 18.14 11.20 2.59
C ARG A 91 18.92 10.89 1.31
N ASN A 92 19.77 9.86 1.35
CA ASN A 92 20.62 9.47 0.23
C ASN A 92 19.95 8.36 -0.62
N LEU A 93 18.78 7.86 -0.22
CA LEU A 93 18.03 6.87 -0.99
C LEU A 93 17.27 7.54 -2.14
N PRO A 94 17.15 6.88 -3.30
CA PRO A 94 16.20 7.26 -4.34
C PRO A 94 14.77 7.39 -3.79
N TYR A 95 13.93 8.17 -4.44
CA TYR A 95 12.57 8.46 -3.95
C TYR A 95 11.72 7.18 -3.75
N GLY A 96 11.70 6.26 -4.71
CA GLY A 96 11.03 4.97 -4.56
C GLY A 96 11.56 4.13 -3.37
N ASP A 97 12.87 4.16 -3.13
CA ASP A 97 13.49 3.48 -1.97
C ASP A 97 13.12 4.16 -0.65
N GLN A 98 13.01 5.48 -0.61
CA GLN A 98 12.50 6.19 0.56
C GLN A 98 11.05 5.79 0.86
N ARG A 99 10.21 5.62 -0.16
CA ARG A 99 8.83 5.13 0.03
C ARG A 99 8.80 3.71 0.60
N ARG A 100 9.60 2.81 0.03
CA ARG A 100 9.77 1.43 0.54
C ARG A 100 10.26 1.41 1.99
N LEU A 101 11.18 2.31 2.35
CA LEU A 101 11.67 2.46 3.72
C LEU A 101 10.59 2.95 4.68
N GLU A 102 9.75 3.89 4.26
CA GLU A 102 8.60 4.35 5.05
C GLU A 102 7.63 3.21 5.35
N ILE A 103 7.34 2.37 4.35
CA ILE A 103 6.53 1.16 4.49
C ILE A 103 7.18 0.17 5.47
N ALA A 104 8.49 -0.10 5.33
CA ALA A 104 9.21 -0.97 6.27
C ALA A 104 9.11 -0.48 7.72
N ARG A 105 9.27 0.83 7.94
CA ARG A 105 9.10 1.44 9.26
C ARG A 105 7.67 1.31 9.78
N ALA A 106 6.66 1.49 8.94
CA ALA A 106 5.27 1.28 9.33
C ALA A 106 5.01 -0.18 9.75
N LEU A 107 5.51 -1.14 8.97
CA LEU A 107 5.41 -2.58 9.25
C LEU A 107 6.16 -2.99 10.53
N ALA A 108 7.21 -2.26 10.91
CA ALA A 108 7.95 -2.51 12.14
C ALA A 108 7.08 -2.38 13.41
N SER A 109 6.03 -1.56 13.34
CA SER A 109 5.01 -1.44 14.40
C SER A 109 4.05 -2.64 14.47
N ASP A 110 4.26 -3.68 13.65
CA ASP A 110 3.47 -4.91 13.58
C ASP A 110 1.95 -4.66 13.46
N PRO A 111 1.53 -3.82 12.49
CA PRO A 111 0.13 -3.46 12.32
C PRO A 111 -0.68 -4.65 11.77
N GLY A 112 -1.98 -4.70 12.09
CA GLY A 112 -2.92 -5.56 11.38
C GLY A 112 -3.68 -4.82 10.25
N LEU A 113 -3.57 -3.49 10.20
CA LEU A 113 -4.09 -2.64 9.12
C LEU A 113 -3.04 -1.60 8.74
N LEU A 114 -2.72 -1.52 7.45
CA LEU A 114 -1.83 -0.52 6.87
C LEU A 114 -2.63 0.43 5.97
N LEU A 115 -2.48 1.74 6.20
CA LEU A 115 -3.07 2.79 5.38
C LEU A 115 -1.98 3.39 4.48
N LEU A 116 -2.19 3.35 3.17
CA LEU A 116 -1.31 3.93 2.17
C LEU A 116 -1.99 5.16 1.55
N ASP A 117 -1.36 6.31 1.71
CA ASP A 117 -1.87 7.61 1.28
C ASP A 117 -1.03 8.10 0.10
N GLU A 118 -1.58 7.99 -1.11
CA GLU A 118 -0.93 8.26 -2.40
C GLU A 118 0.46 7.58 -2.56
N PRO A 119 0.56 6.23 -2.40
CA PRO A 119 1.82 5.51 -2.53
C PRO A 119 2.55 5.67 -3.87
N THR A 120 1.87 5.95 -4.99
CA THR A 120 2.48 6.01 -6.34
C THR A 120 2.79 7.42 -6.80
N ALA A 121 2.44 8.46 -6.02
CA ALA A 121 2.68 9.85 -6.39
C ALA A 121 4.18 10.13 -6.64
N GLY A 122 4.49 10.56 -7.87
CA GLY A 122 5.86 10.90 -8.31
C GLY A 122 6.73 9.69 -8.70
N MET A 123 6.12 8.51 -8.88
CA MET A 123 6.80 7.30 -9.36
C MET A 123 6.70 7.15 -10.89
N ASN A 124 7.69 6.48 -11.49
CA ASN A 124 7.56 5.99 -12.86
C ASN A 124 6.81 4.64 -12.93
N GLU A 125 6.45 4.17 -14.13
CA GLU A 125 5.69 2.92 -14.33
C GLU A 125 6.30 1.69 -13.64
N ARG A 126 7.64 1.58 -13.68
CA ARG A 126 8.36 0.47 -13.05
C ARG A 126 8.25 0.55 -11.53
N GLU A 127 8.45 1.74 -10.96
CA GLU A 127 8.30 1.97 -9.53
C GLU A 127 6.85 1.75 -9.05
N THR A 128 5.85 2.14 -9.84
CA THR A 128 4.43 1.86 -9.60
C THR A 128 4.15 0.36 -9.58
N THR A 129 4.73 -0.38 -10.52
CA THR A 129 4.61 -1.86 -10.55
C THR A 129 5.27 -2.50 -9.32
N ASP A 130 6.48 -2.07 -8.96
CA ASP A 130 7.18 -2.55 -7.76
C ASP A 130 6.35 -2.25 -6.48
N ALA A 131 5.72 -1.08 -6.41
CA ALA A 131 4.87 -0.69 -5.30
C ALA A 131 3.62 -1.58 -5.21
N ARG A 132 2.95 -1.84 -6.34
CA ARG A 132 1.81 -2.76 -6.43
C ARG A 132 2.19 -4.15 -5.90
N ASP A 133 3.31 -4.70 -6.37
CA ASP A 133 3.77 -6.03 -6.00
C ASP A 133 4.13 -6.11 -4.50
N LEU A 134 4.71 -5.04 -3.95
CA LEU A 134 4.94 -4.92 -2.51
C LEU A 134 3.62 -4.90 -1.72
N VAL A 135 2.59 -4.21 -2.19
CA VAL A 135 1.28 -4.21 -1.51
C VAL A 135 0.66 -5.61 -1.53
N PHE A 136 0.75 -6.35 -2.64
CA PHE A 136 0.32 -7.75 -2.68
C PHE A 136 1.09 -8.62 -1.70
N ALA A 137 2.42 -8.48 -1.64
CA ALA A 137 3.24 -9.21 -0.68
C ALA A 137 2.87 -8.90 0.79
N ILE A 138 2.46 -7.66 1.09
CA ILE A 138 1.97 -7.26 2.41
C ILE A 138 0.63 -7.92 2.72
N ARG A 139 -0.31 -7.87 1.77
CA ARG A 139 -1.62 -8.54 1.89
C ARG A 139 -1.45 -10.04 2.16
N ASP A 140 -0.54 -10.69 1.44
CA ASP A 140 -0.33 -12.14 1.52
C ASP A 140 0.29 -12.58 2.86
N ARG A 141 0.84 -11.65 3.64
CA ARG A 141 1.21 -11.86 5.06
C ARG A 141 0.03 -11.78 6.02
N GLY A 142 -1.19 -11.58 5.53
CA GLY A 142 -2.41 -11.50 6.32
C GLY A 142 -2.73 -10.10 6.85
N LEU A 143 -2.07 -9.05 6.33
CA LEU A 143 -2.37 -7.66 6.70
C LEU A 143 -3.50 -7.11 5.85
N ALA A 144 -4.42 -6.37 6.46
CA ALA A 144 -5.36 -5.55 5.71
C ALA A 144 -4.63 -4.29 5.19
N VAL A 145 -4.89 -3.92 3.94
CA VAL A 145 -4.35 -2.69 3.34
C VAL A 145 -5.50 -1.84 2.83
N VAL A 146 -5.48 -0.56 3.17
CA VAL A 146 -6.36 0.46 2.59
C VAL A 146 -5.48 1.43 1.83
N VAL A 147 -5.80 1.63 0.56
CA VAL A 147 -5.07 2.54 -0.33
C VAL A 147 -5.98 3.70 -0.67
N ILE A 148 -5.43 4.91 -0.58
CA ILE A 148 -6.03 6.14 -1.09
C ILE A 148 -5.16 6.55 -2.28
N GLU A 149 -5.76 6.58 -3.46
CA GLU A 149 -5.11 6.99 -4.70
C GLU A 149 -6.11 7.69 -5.62
N HIS A 150 -5.56 8.47 -6.54
CA HIS A 150 -6.31 9.06 -7.66
C HIS A 150 -6.00 8.35 -8.99
N ASP A 151 -4.91 7.57 -9.06
CA ASP A 151 -4.64 6.70 -10.22
C ASP A 151 -5.59 5.49 -10.22
N MET A 152 -6.58 5.55 -11.11
CA MET A 152 -7.58 4.50 -11.27
C MET A 152 -7.01 3.21 -11.84
N ARG A 153 -5.99 3.27 -12.72
CA ARG A 153 -5.34 2.07 -13.27
C ARG A 153 -4.67 1.30 -12.14
N PHE A 154 -3.95 2.01 -11.27
CA PHE A 154 -3.32 1.41 -10.10
C PHE A 154 -4.36 0.79 -9.15
N ILE A 155 -5.40 1.54 -8.77
CA ILE A 155 -6.47 1.07 -7.87
C ILE A 155 -7.15 -0.18 -8.41
N PHE A 156 -7.57 -0.18 -9.68
CA PHE A 156 -8.27 -1.33 -10.26
C PHE A 156 -7.39 -2.56 -10.44
N SER A 157 -6.08 -2.37 -10.67
CA SER A 157 -5.13 -3.49 -10.74
C SER A 157 -4.80 -4.10 -9.37
N LEU A 158 -5.01 -3.36 -8.28
CA LEU A 158 -4.53 -3.71 -6.95
C LEU A 158 -5.64 -4.14 -5.98
N CYS A 159 -6.77 -3.44 -5.98
CA CYS A 159 -7.79 -3.55 -4.95
C CYS A 159 -8.84 -4.60 -5.30
N SER A 160 -9.27 -5.39 -4.32
CA SER A 160 -10.43 -6.29 -4.48
C SER A 160 -11.77 -5.60 -4.23
N ARG A 161 -11.75 -4.45 -3.56
CA ARG A 161 -12.92 -3.61 -3.27
C ARG A 161 -12.51 -2.15 -3.36
N VAL A 162 -13.32 -1.35 -4.05
CA VAL A 162 -13.06 0.07 -4.32
C VAL A 162 -14.26 0.87 -3.83
N ALA A 163 -13.99 2.00 -3.20
CA ALA A 163 -15.01 2.99 -2.85
C ALA A 163 -14.60 4.34 -3.44
N VAL A 164 -15.49 4.96 -4.19
CA VAL A 164 -15.27 6.28 -4.80
C VAL A 164 -15.99 7.33 -3.98
N LEU A 165 -15.29 8.41 -3.65
CA LEU A 165 -15.84 9.54 -2.92
C LEU A 165 -15.83 10.78 -3.81
N VAL A 166 -16.97 11.50 -3.85
CA VAL A 166 -17.14 12.77 -4.55
C VAL A 166 -17.71 13.78 -3.56
N GLN A 167 -17.09 14.96 -3.47
CA GLN A 167 -17.50 16.05 -2.56
C GLN A 167 -17.69 15.58 -1.09
N GLY A 168 -16.81 14.68 -0.63
CA GLY A 168 -16.85 14.14 0.73
C GLY A 168 -17.95 13.10 0.98
N GLN A 169 -18.69 12.67 -0.05
CA GLN A 169 -19.70 11.63 0.05
C GLN A 169 -19.30 10.39 -0.75
N LYS A 170 -19.63 9.20 -0.23
CA LYS A 170 -19.40 7.94 -0.94
C LYS A 170 -20.38 7.84 -2.11
N LEU A 171 -19.86 7.86 -3.33
CA LEU A 171 -20.64 7.78 -4.56
C LEU A 171 -21.04 6.33 -4.85
N VAL A 172 -20.05 5.43 -4.87
CA VAL A 172 -20.22 4.00 -5.12
C VAL A 172 -19.18 3.19 -4.34
N GLU A 173 -19.51 1.95 -4.01
CA GLU A 173 -18.59 0.95 -3.44
C GLU A 173 -18.91 -0.40 -4.07
N GLY A 174 -17.87 -1.11 -4.51
CA GLY A 174 -18.03 -2.43 -5.14
C GLY A 174 -16.68 -3.05 -5.52
N SER A 175 -16.72 -4.09 -6.34
CA SER A 175 -15.54 -4.59 -7.03
C SER A 175 -15.01 -3.56 -8.05
N PRO A 176 -13.73 -3.65 -8.46
CA PRO A 176 -13.18 -2.79 -9.51
C PRO A 176 -14.02 -2.76 -10.78
N VAL A 177 -14.57 -3.91 -11.20
CA VAL A 177 -15.38 -4.03 -12.43
C VAL A 177 -16.73 -3.32 -12.30
N GLU A 178 -17.38 -3.43 -11.13
CA GLU A 178 -18.65 -2.73 -10.87
C GLU A 178 -18.45 -1.22 -10.82
N VAL A 179 -17.37 -0.76 -10.16
CA VAL A 179 -17.05 0.67 -10.02
C VAL A 179 -16.67 1.30 -11.36
N GLN A 180 -15.89 0.59 -12.19
CA GLN A 180 -15.51 1.05 -13.54
C GLN A 180 -16.70 1.28 -14.47
N ARG A 181 -17.79 0.54 -14.27
CA ARG A 181 -19.00 0.63 -15.10
C ARG A 181 -20.02 1.64 -14.59
N ASP A 182 -19.79 2.23 -13.42
CA ASP A 182 -20.71 3.20 -12.87
C ASP A 182 -20.61 4.52 -13.63
N GLU A 183 -21.64 4.86 -14.41
CA GLU A 183 -21.69 6.08 -15.23
C GLU A 183 -21.39 7.35 -14.41
N ARG A 184 -21.74 7.37 -13.12
CA ARG A 184 -21.48 8.52 -12.23
C ARG A 184 -20.00 8.64 -11.90
N VAL A 185 -19.27 7.53 -11.82
CA VAL A 185 -17.81 7.51 -11.62
C VAL A 185 -17.13 8.02 -12.89
N VAL A 186 -17.55 7.52 -14.05
CA VAL A 186 -17.04 7.97 -15.36
C VAL A 186 -17.27 9.47 -15.54
N ALA A 187 -18.48 9.95 -15.32
CA ALA A 187 -18.81 11.38 -15.43
C ALA A 187 -18.05 12.26 -14.41
N ALA A 188 -17.80 11.75 -13.20
CA ALA A 188 -17.06 12.49 -12.19
C ALA A 188 -15.55 12.56 -12.47
N TYR A 189 -14.98 11.61 -13.22
CA TYR A 189 -13.55 11.56 -13.54
C TYR A 189 -13.20 12.14 -14.91
N LEU A 190 -14.03 11.93 -15.93
CA LEU A 190 -13.81 12.42 -17.31
C LEU A 190 -14.49 13.76 -17.60
N GLY A 191 -15.35 14.25 -16.69
CA GLY A 191 -16.21 15.40 -16.97
C GLY A 191 -17.30 15.11 -18.01
N GLU A 192 -18.19 16.08 -18.25
CA GLU A 192 -18.97 16.07 -19.50
C GLU A 192 -18.00 16.35 -20.66
N PRO A 193 -18.13 15.66 -21.81
CA PRO A 193 -17.16 15.74 -22.90
C PRO A 193 -17.08 17.17 -23.43
N THR A 194 -16.12 17.92 -22.91
CA THR A 194 -15.74 19.25 -23.37
C THR A 194 -14.22 19.28 -23.31
N ASP A 195 -13.65 18.95 -24.48
CA ASP A 195 -12.24 18.99 -24.87
C ASP A 195 -11.29 18.08 -24.06
N ALA A 196 -10.84 17.02 -24.74
CA ALA A 196 -10.13 15.86 -24.21
C ALA A 196 -8.78 16.17 -23.53
N ASP A 197 -8.61 15.65 -22.32
CA ASP A 197 -7.32 15.51 -21.65
C ASP A 197 -6.75 14.09 -21.92
N GLU A 198 -5.42 13.95 -22.00
CA GLU A 198 -4.71 12.69 -22.33
C GLU A 198 -5.03 11.52 -21.38
N SER A 199 -5.53 11.80 -20.17
CA SER A 199 -6.02 10.79 -19.23
C SER A 199 -7.31 10.09 -19.68
N ASP A 200 -8.10 10.76 -20.52
CA ASP A 200 -9.40 10.28 -20.96
C ASP A 200 -9.24 9.18 -22.02
N GLU A 201 -8.23 9.31 -22.86
CA GLU A 201 -7.94 8.35 -23.94
C GLU A 201 -7.45 7.01 -23.38
N GLU A 202 -6.59 7.01 -22.35
CA GLU A 202 -6.04 5.79 -21.76
C GLU A 202 -7.09 4.97 -20.98
N VAL A 203 -8.00 5.63 -20.24
CA VAL A 203 -9.07 4.93 -19.52
C VAL A 203 -10.06 4.31 -20.51
N LEU A 204 -10.42 5.04 -21.57
CA LEU A 204 -11.25 4.51 -22.64
C LEU A 204 -10.55 3.36 -23.38
N GLU A 205 -9.22 3.42 -23.55
CA GLU A 205 -8.45 2.34 -24.17
C GLU A 205 -8.44 1.06 -23.31
N VAL A 206 -8.29 1.18 -21.99
CA VAL A 206 -8.38 0.04 -21.06
C VAL A 206 -9.79 -0.58 -21.08
N LEU A 207 -10.83 0.24 -21.00
CA LEU A 207 -12.22 -0.22 -21.07
C LEU A 207 -12.52 -0.91 -22.41
N ALA A 208 -12.04 -0.33 -23.52
CA ALA A 208 -12.19 -0.89 -24.85
C ALA A 208 -11.38 -2.19 -25.05
N ALA A 209 -10.17 -2.28 -24.49
CA ALA A 209 -9.34 -3.48 -24.54
C ALA A 209 -9.98 -4.66 -23.80
N GLU A 210 -10.58 -4.41 -22.64
CA GLU A 210 -11.32 -5.44 -21.89
C GLU A 210 -12.61 -5.87 -22.60
N GLU A 211 -13.28 -4.98 -23.32
CA GLU A 211 -14.46 -5.32 -24.11
C GLU A 211 -14.11 -6.18 -25.34
N ARG A 212 -12.99 -5.87 -26.01
CA ARG A 212 -12.44 -6.69 -27.10
C ARG A 212 -11.98 -8.07 -26.62
N ALA A 213 -11.32 -8.15 -25.47
CA ALA A 213 -10.90 -9.43 -24.88
C ALA A 213 -12.09 -10.32 -24.51
N ARG A 214 -13.24 -9.73 -24.18
CA ARG A 214 -14.48 -10.44 -23.81
C ARG A 214 -15.30 -10.90 -25.00
N THR A 215 -15.23 -10.18 -26.13
CA THR A 215 -15.91 -10.56 -27.39
C THR A 215 -15.14 -11.61 -28.19
N ALA A 216 -13.86 -11.81 -27.87
CA ALA A 216 -13.05 -12.91 -28.39
C ALA A 216 -13.20 -14.19 -27.52
N GLU A 217 -14.40 -14.77 -27.47
CA GLU A 217 -14.54 -16.18 -27.04
C GLU A 217 -14.05 -17.11 -28.17
N PRO A 218 -13.42 -18.26 -27.84
CA PRO A 218 -12.88 -19.17 -28.83
C PRO A 218 -14.01 -19.92 -29.53
N THR A 219 -13.97 -19.96 -30.86
CA THR A 219 -14.85 -20.76 -31.70
C THR A 219 -14.91 -22.20 -31.17
N PRO A 220 -16.10 -22.78 -30.88
CA PRO A 220 -16.18 -24.16 -30.45
C PRO A 220 -15.74 -25.06 -31.61
N ASP A 221 -14.76 -25.92 -31.34
CA ASP A 221 -14.25 -26.95 -32.23
C ASP A 221 -15.35 -28.01 -32.48
N HIS A 222 -16.21 -27.72 -33.46
CA HIS A 222 -17.10 -28.71 -34.06
C HIS A 222 -16.33 -29.45 -35.13
N ASP A 223 -15.63 -30.53 -34.76
CA ASP A 223 -15.34 -31.65 -35.67
C ASP A 223 -14.70 -32.83 -34.93
N ARG A 224 -15.52 -33.61 -34.21
CA ARG A 224 -15.25 -35.04 -33.95
C ARG A 224 -16.53 -35.85 -33.87
N GLU A 225 -17.14 -36.11 -35.02
CA GLU A 225 -17.95 -37.30 -35.21
C GLU A 225 -17.93 -37.72 -36.68
N ALA A 226 -17.13 -38.75 -37.01
CA ALA A 226 -17.43 -39.73 -38.05
C ALA A 226 -16.28 -40.73 -38.17
N THR A 227 -16.43 -41.92 -37.60
CA THR A 227 -16.02 -43.14 -38.31
C THR A 227 -16.95 -44.29 -37.85
N PRO A 228 -17.56 -45.05 -38.79
CA PRO A 228 -18.48 -46.15 -38.47
C PRO A 228 -17.79 -47.40 -37.90
#